data_AF-A0A1Q6LJB2-F1
#
_entry.id   AF-A0A1Q6LJB2-F1
#
_cell.length_a   1.000
_cell.length_b   1.000
_cell.length_c   1.000
_cell.angle_alpha   90.00
_cell.angle_beta   90.00
_cell.angle_gamma   90.00
#
_symmetry.space_group_name_H-M   'P 1'
#
loop_
_entity.id
_entity.type
_entity.pdbx_description
1 polymer ?
#
loop_
_entity_poly.entity_id
_entity_poly.type
_entity_poly.pdbx_seq_one_letter_code
_entity_poly.pdbx_strand_id
1 'polypeptide(L)'
;MVFSDAVSFLNRSGTYDLVLLDPPYGKGILQRVLAALVPRLSDDAMVVCESGRDEELPAQVGSFVLDRERRHGKTKIALYLRGKDLAE
;
A
#
# COMPACT_ATOMS: atom_id res chain seq x y z
N MET A 1 8.18 -13.10 -5.64
CA MET A 1 7.23 -12.76 -6.72
C MET A 1 6.05 -13.71 -6.61
N VAL A 2 4.83 -13.21 -6.38
CA VAL A 2 3.63 -14.04 -6.18
C VAL A 2 2.78 -13.99 -7.45
N PHE A 3 2.47 -15.15 -8.03
CA PHE A 3 1.55 -15.30 -9.16
C PHE A 3 0.22 -15.91 -8.68
N SER A 4 -0.51 -15.21 -7.80
CA SER A 4 -1.83 -15.65 -7.33
C SER A 4 -2.73 -14.46 -7.00
N ASP A 5 -4.01 -14.74 -6.76
CA ASP A 5 -4.97 -13.79 -6.20
C ASP A 5 -4.42 -13.11 -4.93
N ALA A 6 -4.41 -11.77 -4.94
CA ALA A 6 -3.77 -10.97 -3.89
C ALA A 6 -4.48 -11.15 -2.53
N VAL A 7 -5.81 -11.30 -2.53
CA VAL A 7 -6.61 -11.52 -1.31
C VAL A 7 -6.29 -12.90 -0.71
N SER A 8 -6.10 -13.92 -1.53
CA SER A 8 -5.71 -15.26 -1.09
C SER A 8 -4.29 -15.32 -0.53
N PHE A 9 -3.35 -14.54 -1.07
CA PHE A 9 -2.01 -14.38 -0.49
C PHE A 9 -2.07 -13.68 0.88
N LEU A 10 -2.88 -12.63 0.96
CA LEU A 10 -3.29 -12.00 2.21
C LEU A 10 -4.20 -12.89 3.07
N ASN A 11 -4.21 -14.22 2.94
CA ASN A 11 -4.77 -15.12 3.95
C ASN A 11 -3.69 -16.00 4.61
N ARG A 12 -2.43 -15.89 4.17
CA ARG A 12 -1.29 -16.57 4.79
C ARG A 12 -0.81 -15.84 6.03
N SER A 13 -0.44 -16.58 7.07
CA SER A 13 0.13 -16.03 8.30
C SER A 13 1.56 -15.52 8.06
N GLY A 14 1.77 -14.23 8.32
CA GLY A 14 3.07 -13.57 8.20
C GLY A 14 2.94 -12.05 8.28
N THR A 15 3.93 -11.39 8.86
CA THR A 15 4.10 -9.94 8.79
C THR A 15 4.97 -9.61 7.57
N TYR A 16 4.64 -8.54 6.85
CA TYR A 16 5.41 -8.08 5.70
C TYR A 16 6.13 -6.78 6.01
N ASP A 17 7.43 -6.73 5.72
CA ASP A 17 8.26 -5.53 5.85
C ASP A 17 8.30 -4.70 4.56
N LEU A 18 8.03 -5.33 3.41
CA LEU A 18 7.96 -4.66 2.12
C LEU A 18 6.80 -5.21 1.30
N VAL A 19 5.91 -4.32 0.85
CA VAL A 19 4.80 -4.66 -0.03
C VAL A 19 4.84 -3.76 -1.26
N LEU A 20 4.83 -4.38 -2.43
CA LEU A 20 4.75 -3.69 -3.72
C LEU A 20 3.38 -4.00 -4.34
N LEU A 21 2.59 -2.96 -4.60
CA LEU A 21 1.26 -3.05 -5.16
C LEU A 21 1.25 -2.41 -6.55
N ASP A 22 1.08 -3.23 -7.58
CA ASP A 22 0.85 -2.78 -8.97
C ASP A 22 -0.44 -3.44 -9.52
N PRO A 23 -1.62 -3.06 -9.01
CA PRO A 23 -2.88 -3.55 -9.55
C PRO A 23 -3.30 -2.75 -10.79
N PRO A 24 -4.18 -3.31 -11.64
CA PRO A 24 -4.75 -2.56 -12.74
C PRO A 24 -5.50 -1.32 -12.23
N TYR A 25 -5.13 -0.14 -12.75
CA TYR A 25 -5.61 1.18 -12.29
C TYR A 25 -7.12 1.39 -12.46
N GLY A 26 -7.68 2.33 -11.68
CA GLY A 26 -9.04 2.83 -11.88
C GLY A 26 -10.16 1.88 -11.47
N LYS A 27 -9.84 0.80 -10.74
CA LYS A 27 -10.81 -0.17 -10.22
C LYS A 27 -11.04 -0.09 -8.70
N GLY A 28 -10.41 0.88 -8.02
CA GLY A 28 -10.47 1.00 -6.55
C GLY A 28 -9.88 -0.20 -5.80
N ILE A 29 -9.06 -1.00 -6.49
CA ILE A 29 -8.43 -2.21 -5.92
C ILE A 29 -7.42 -1.82 -4.84
N LEU A 30 -6.63 -0.76 -5.08
CA LEU A 30 -5.63 -0.27 -4.13
C LEU A 30 -6.23 0.03 -2.77
N GLN A 31 -7.37 0.73 -2.72
CA GLN A 31 -8.03 1.10 -1.46
C GLN A 31 -8.46 -0.14 -0.66
N ARG A 32 -9.02 -1.16 -1.34
CA ARG A 32 -9.42 -2.42 -0.71
C ARG A 32 -8.21 -3.22 -0.21
N VAL A 33 -7.16 -3.30 -1.02
CA VAL A 33 -5.93 -4.05 -0.70
C VAL A 33 -5.18 -3.39 0.46
N LEU A 34 -5.04 -2.05 0.43
CA LEU A 34 -4.42 -1.29 1.51
C LEU A 34 -5.13 -1.52 2.84
N ALA A 35 -6.46 -1.48 2.88
CA ALA A 35 -7.23 -1.74 4.10
C ALA A 35 -7.02 -3.18 4.64
N ALA A 36 -6.98 -4.18 3.76
CA ALA A 36 -6.74 -5.57 4.14
C ALA A 36 -5.29 -5.86 4.57
N LEU A 37 -4.33 -5.03 4.12
CA LEU A 37 -2.92 -5.15 4.42
C LEU A 37 -2.55 -4.64 5.82
N VAL A 38 -3.17 -3.57 6.31
CA VAL A 38 -2.83 -2.94 7.61
C VAL A 38 -2.54 -3.94 8.74
N PRO A 39 -3.41 -4.94 9.05
CA PRO A 39 -3.17 -5.86 10.15
C PRO A 39 -2.04 -6.88 9.90
N ARG A 40 -1.47 -6.91 8.69
CA ARG A 40 -0.44 -7.87 8.23
C ARG A 40 0.91 -7.21 8.00
N LEU A 41 1.03 -5.90 8.25
CA LEU A 41 2.27 -5.15 8.08
C LEU A 41 3.04 -5.10 9.40
N SER A 42 4.36 -5.25 9.34
CA SER A 42 5.22 -4.99 10.49
C SER A 42 5.27 -3.49 10.82
N ASP A 43 5.94 -3.15 11.93
CA ASP A 43 6.05 -1.79 12.42
C ASP A 43 6.92 -0.90 11.54
N ASP A 44 7.96 -1.48 10.95
CA ASP A 44 8.87 -0.82 10.00
C ASP A 44 8.52 -1.12 8.54
N ALA A 45 7.29 -1.59 8.28
CA ALA A 45 6.90 -1.96 6.94
C ALA A 45 6.83 -0.77 5.97
N MET A 46 7.17 -1.05 4.73
CA MET A 46 7.10 -0.11 3.62
C MET A 46 6.11 -0.62 2.58
N VAL A 47 5.11 0.19 2.23
CA VAL A 47 4.12 -0.15 1.19
C VAL A 47 4.27 0.82 0.02
N VAL A 48 4.62 0.27 -1.14
CA VAL A 48 4.76 1.03 -2.38
C VAL A 48 3.57 0.67 -3.27
N CYS A 49 2.83 1.68 -3.71
CA CYS A 49 1.67 1.53 -4.57
C CYS A 49 1.92 2.24 -5.89
N GLU A 50 1.72 1.55 -7.00
CA GLU A 50 1.58 2.17 -8.31
C GLU A 50 0.09 2.34 -8.63
N SER A 51 -0.31 3.56 -8.98
CA SER A 51 -1.68 3.91 -9.36
C SER A 51 -1.71 4.71 -10.65
N GLY A 52 -2.92 4.89 -11.20
CA GLY A 52 -3.14 5.87 -12.26
C GLY A 52 -2.85 7.28 -11.75
N ARG A 53 -2.42 8.18 -12.65
CA ARG A 53 -2.12 9.58 -12.32
C ARG A 53 -3.27 10.30 -11.60
N ASP A 54 -4.50 10.04 -12.05
CA ASP A 54 -5.71 10.72 -11.56
C ASP A 54 -6.42 9.92 -10.46
N GLU A 55 -5.83 8.81 -10.00
CA GLU A 55 -6.38 7.99 -8.94
C GLU A 55 -6.05 8.61 -7.58
N GLU A 56 -7.08 9.02 -6.84
CA GLU A 56 -6.91 9.55 -5.48
C GLU A 56 -6.67 8.40 -4.50
N LEU A 57 -5.54 8.49 -3.81
CA LEU A 57 -5.16 7.55 -2.77
C LEU A 57 -5.35 8.23 -1.41
N PRO A 58 -5.86 7.51 -0.40
CA PRO A 58 -6.09 8.07 0.92
C PRO A 58 -4.77 8.50 1.56
N ALA A 59 -4.73 9.69 2.18
CA ALA A 59 -3.53 10.18 2.87
C ALA A 59 -3.10 9.28 4.05
N GLN A 60 -4.04 8.53 4.62
CA GLN A 60 -3.81 7.61 5.72
C GLN A 60 -4.66 6.35 5.56
N VAL A 61 -4.08 5.19 5.85
CA VAL A 61 -4.77 3.90 5.92
C VAL A 61 -4.36 3.19 7.21
N GLY A 62 -5.23 3.21 8.21
CA GLY A 62 -4.90 2.72 9.54
C GLY A 62 -3.72 3.49 10.16
N SER A 63 -2.69 2.75 10.59
CA SER A 63 -1.45 3.32 11.13
C SER A 63 -0.46 3.78 10.06
N PHE A 64 -0.74 3.58 8.76
CA PHE A 64 0.14 3.96 7.66
C PHE A 64 -0.28 5.29 7.05
N VAL A 65 0.68 6.17 6.82
CA VAL A 65 0.49 7.50 6.22
C VAL A 65 1.25 7.58 4.91
N LEU A 66 0.70 8.34 3.96
CA LEU A 66 1.36 8.64 2.70
C LEU A 66 2.57 9.54 2.97
N ASP A 67 3.78 8.99 2.88
CA ASP A 67 5.04 9.72 3.07
C ASP A 67 5.39 10.53 1.81
N ARG A 68 5.35 9.88 0.64
CA ARG A 68 5.73 10.49 -0.63
C ARG A 68 4.86 10.00 -1.79
N GLU A 69 4.63 10.90 -2.73
CA GLU A 69 4.02 10.60 -4.03
C GLU A 69 4.93 11.12 -5.15
N ARG A 70 5.18 10.31 -6.17
CA ARG A 70 5.96 10.66 -7.36
C ARG A 70 5.16 10.33 -8.61
N ARG A 71 5.09 11.29 -9.54
CA ARG A 71 4.36 11.12 -10.80
C ARG A 71 5.34 10.79 -11.92
N HIS A 72 5.08 9.70 -12.63
CA HIS A 72 5.88 9.23 -13.75
C HIS A 72 4.99 9.07 -14.99
N GLY A 73 4.88 10.15 -15.77
CA GLY A 73 4.06 10.17 -16.99
C GLY A 73 2.58 9.97 -16.70
N LYS A 74 2.07 8.76 -16.97
CA LYS A 74 0.66 8.36 -16.76
C LYS A 74 0.41 7.62 -15.44
N THR A 75 1.48 7.25 -14.73
CA THR A 75 1.38 6.51 -13.47
C THR A 75 1.93 7.34 -12.32
N LYS A 76 1.62 6.89 -11.10
CA LYS A 76 1.90 7.58 -9.87
C LYS A 76 2.32 6.56 -8.83
N ILE A 77 3.49 6.75 -8.24
CA ILE A 77 4.05 5.90 -7.22
C ILE A 77 3.83 6.59 -5.88
N ALA A 78 3.11 5.92 -4.98
CA ALA A 78 2.82 6.36 -3.63
C ALA A 78 3.55 5.45 -2.63
N LEU A 79 4.20 6.07 -1.66
CA LEU A 79 4.91 5.40 -0.58
C LEU A 79 4.16 5.62 0.72
N TYR A 80 3.72 4.53 1.34
CA TYR A 80 3.14 4.52 2.67
C TYR A 80 4.13 3.95 3.67
N LEU A 81 4.34 4.71 4.75
CA LEU A 81 5.12 4.29 5.91
C LEU A 81 4.21 4.32 7.14
N ARG A 82 4.55 3.56 8.17
CA ARG A 82 3.85 3.72 9.44
C ARG A 82 4.04 5.15 9.93
N GLY A 83 2.94 5.83 10.24
CA GLY A 83 2.97 7.14 10.85
C GLY A 83 3.69 7.02 12.18
N LYS A 84 4.94 7.46 12.24
CA LYS A 84 5.65 7.66 13.49
C LYS A 84 5.07 8.92 14.13
N ASP A 85 3.89 8.79 14.74
CA ASP A 85 3.44 9.76 15.71
C ASP A 85 4.28 9.54 16.97
N LEU A 86 5.22 10.47 17.20
CA LEU A 86 5.65 10.98 18.51
C LEU A 86 5.42 10.06 19.73
N ALA A 87 5.99 8.85 19.71
CA ALA A 87 6.17 8.06 20.91
C ALA A 87 7.52 8.48 21.53
N GLU A 88 7.51 9.62 22.21
CA GLU A 88 8.37 9.85 23.39
C GLU A 88 7.63 9.34 24.63
#